data_AF-A0A9E1HZW0-F1
#
_entry.id   AF-A0A9E1HZW0-F1
#
_cell.length_a   1.000
_cell.length_b   1.000
_cell.length_c   1.000
_cell.angle_alpha   90.00
_cell.angle_beta   90.00
_cell.angle_gamma   90.00
#
_symmetry.space_group_name_H-M   'P 1'
#
loop_
_entity.id
_entity.type
_entity.pdbx_description
1 polymer ?
#
loop_
_entity_poly.entity_id
_entity_poly.type
_entity_poly.pdbx_seq_one_letter_code
_entity_poly.pdbx_strand_id
1 'polypeptide(L)'
;MKKKIELPNIPMLQKPVIAINIDFRKKKEHLVIGDFDNVNAFVRGQKNVEIIFEKTRPLGSFLLDIITEPEYFADVKVNFCETFKEKYAENLKVVEGLYAAANPVLKFIALSLWDEYGRIIKSGKEKDEEYPVLERMEDLTLPFRYSLINNILFWQKHKPFNPLMDMPSEYYRYPALTLVIPQAKGTTEYIASDFTLFPLIVYYLRTIYEHKKYFSYCKVCGKLFLAPDNNKTFICSDKCKAKQQKMNKKKYDDVHKGDYTEKLHKAEYQYWFNRLSKAKRKNNQEAISDIETAFAKFKEFSLIKKKQVNDGLLSHNGYYEWCIEQRGVIDDIMMKHGLFDRG
;
A
#
# COMPACT_ATOMS: atom_id res chain seq x y z
N MET A 1 27.58 50.10 1.20
CA MET A 1 26.63 49.29 1.99
C MET A 1 27.11 47.85 2.02
N LYS A 2 27.53 47.32 3.19
CA LYS A 2 27.83 45.89 3.32
C LYS A 2 26.51 45.13 3.16
N LYS A 3 26.33 44.35 2.09
CA LYS A 3 25.20 43.41 1.96
C LYS A 3 25.24 42.52 3.21
N LYS A 4 24.21 42.60 4.06
CA LYS A 4 23.96 41.59 5.10
C LYS A 4 23.83 40.27 4.35
N ILE A 5 24.80 39.38 4.52
CA ILE A 5 24.69 38.01 4.03
C ILE A 5 23.65 37.37 4.95
N GLU A 6 22.43 37.22 4.47
CA GLU A 6 21.42 36.41 5.15
C GLU A 6 22.01 35.00 5.30
N LEU A 7 22.01 34.50 6.54
CA LEU A 7 22.49 33.15 6.82
C LEU A 7 21.49 32.15 6.23
N PRO A 8 21.97 31.07 5.57
CA PRO A 8 21.11 30.02 5.04
C PRO A 8 20.15 29.47 6.11
N ASN A 9 18.86 29.34 5.78
CA ASN A 9 17.85 28.66 6.59
C ASN A 9 17.87 27.15 6.37
N ILE A 10 19.07 26.58 6.30
CA ILE A 10 19.36 25.16 6.17
C ILE A 10 20.68 24.87 6.90
N PRO A 11 20.74 23.86 7.79
CA PRO A 11 21.95 23.56 8.53
C PRO A 11 23.03 22.97 7.61
N MET A 12 24.28 23.31 7.90
CA MET A 12 25.45 22.64 7.31
C MET A 12 25.82 21.44 8.18
N LEU A 13 25.53 20.23 7.69
CA LEU A 13 25.93 18.99 8.34
C LEU A 13 27.29 18.55 7.81
N GLN A 14 28.09 17.84 8.61
CA GLN A 14 29.36 17.28 8.14
C GLN A 14 29.11 16.06 7.24
N LYS A 15 28.13 15.24 7.63
CA LYS A 15 27.74 14.05 6.91
C LYS A 15 26.22 13.86 6.99
N PRO A 16 25.43 14.50 6.10
CA PRO A 16 23.98 14.34 6.10
C PRO A 16 23.63 12.87 5.87
N VAL A 17 22.77 12.31 6.70
CA VAL A 17 22.33 10.91 6.59
C VAL A 17 20.82 10.80 6.72
N ILE A 18 20.23 9.88 5.97
CA ILE A 18 18.88 9.39 6.16
C ILE A 18 18.94 7.92 6.55
N ALA A 19 18.29 7.56 7.66
CA ALA A 19 18.27 6.21 8.21
C ALA A 19 16.83 5.70 8.35
N ILE A 20 16.61 4.44 8.00
CA ILE A 20 15.31 3.78 8.07
C ILE A 20 15.38 2.43 8.79
N ASN A 21 14.43 2.21 9.69
CA ASN A 21 14.14 0.89 10.26
C ASN A 21 12.74 0.45 9.82
N ILE A 22 12.61 -0.83 9.46
CA ILE A 22 11.36 -1.44 9.01
C ILE A 22 10.88 -2.45 10.05
N ASP A 23 9.67 -2.26 10.58
CA ASP A 23 9.02 -3.19 11.53
C ASP A 23 7.74 -3.77 10.91
N PHE A 24 7.84 -4.98 10.37
CA PHE A 24 6.70 -5.71 9.80
C PHE A 24 5.67 -6.14 10.84
N ARG A 25 6.08 -6.38 12.09
CA ARG A 25 5.16 -6.79 13.17
C ARG A 25 4.20 -5.65 13.48
N LYS A 26 4.74 -4.44 13.61
CA LYS A 26 3.95 -3.22 13.85
C LYS A 26 3.39 -2.59 12.57
N LYS A 27 3.84 -3.05 11.38
CA LYS A 27 3.54 -2.46 10.07
C LYS A 27 3.91 -0.97 10.02
N LYS A 28 5.06 -0.65 10.61
CA LYS A 28 5.59 0.71 10.66
C LYS A 28 7.01 0.75 10.12
N GLU A 29 7.41 1.94 9.71
CA GLU A 29 8.79 2.31 9.45
C GLU A 29 9.15 3.49 10.35
N HIS A 30 10.41 3.56 10.76
CA HIS A 30 10.95 4.67 11.53
C HIS A 30 12.05 5.34 10.72
N LEU A 31 11.85 6.62 10.41
CA LEU A 31 12.77 7.43 9.60
C LEU A 31 13.46 8.47 10.47
N VAL A 32 14.77 8.58 10.34
CA VAL A 32 15.61 9.55 11.06
C VAL A 32 16.53 10.26 10.05
N ILE A 33 16.64 11.58 10.14
CA ILE A 33 17.55 12.40 9.31
C ILE A 33 18.37 13.30 10.23
N GLY A 34 19.65 13.42 9.96
CA GLY A 34 20.55 14.31 10.68
C GLY A 34 22.00 14.15 10.25
N ASP A 35 22.93 14.65 11.05
CA ASP A 35 24.34 14.31 10.88
C ASP A 35 24.58 12.85 11.28
N PHE A 36 25.47 12.15 10.57
CA PHE A 36 25.74 10.73 10.79
C PHE A 36 26.03 10.40 12.26
N ASP A 37 26.91 11.14 12.92
CA ASP A 37 27.31 10.82 14.29
C ASP A 37 26.15 11.04 15.27
N ASN A 38 25.38 12.10 15.07
CA ASN A 38 24.18 12.39 15.87
C ASN A 38 23.09 11.33 15.67
N VAL A 39 22.83 10.91 14.42
CA VAL A 39 21.86 9.85 14.13
C VAL A 39 22.32 8.53 14.76
N ASN A 40 23.59 8.20 14.62
CA ASN A 40 24.19 6.98 15.19
C ASN A 40 24.08 6.95 16.72
N ALA A 41 24.31 8.09 17.38
CA ALA A 41 24.09 8.26 18.82
C ALA A 41 22.61 8.17 19.22
N PHE A 42 21.74 8.86 18.48
CA PHE A 42 20.30 8.95 18.74
C PHE A 42 19.63 7.58 18.71
N VAL A 43 19.87 6.79 17.67
CA VAL A 43 19.25 5.46 17.52
C VAL A 43 19.71 4.46 18.60
N ARG A 44 20.82 4.76 19.30
CA ARG A 44 21.30 4.02 20.48
C ARG A 44 20.75 4.53 21.81
N GLY A 45 19.86 5.54 21.78
CA GLY A 45 19.15 6.05 22.95
C GLY A 45 19.78 7.27 23.61
N GLN A 46 20.78 7.91 22.98
CA GLN A 46 21.26 9.20 23.47
C GLN A 46 20.20 10.28 23.22
N LYS A 47 19.86 11.06 24.25
CA LYS A 47 18.75 12.03 24.21
C LYS A 47 19.16 13.46 23.88
N ASN A 48 20.44 13.80 24.07
CA ASN A 48 20.96 15.17 23.93
C ASN A 48 21.76 15.32 22.63
N VAL A 49 21.21 14.84 21.52
CA VAL A 49 21.81 14.95 20.19
C VAL A 49 20.84 15.61 19.24
N GLU A 50 21.36 16.45 18.36
CA GLU A 50 20.54 17.22 17.41
C GLU A 50 20.13 16.33 16.23
N ILE A 51 18.81 16.17 16.07
CA ILE A 51 18.20 15.41 14.98
C ILE A 51 17.29 16.34 14.18
N ILE A 52 17.47 16.32 12.86
CA ILE A 52 16.76 17.20 11.94
C ILE A 52 15.33 16.72 11.69
N PHE A 53 15.13 15.40 11.62
CA PHE A 53 13.81 14.81 11.45
C PHE A 53 13.75 13.44 12.10
N GLU A 54 12.66 13.15 12.80
CA GLU A 54 12.33 11.82 13.32
C GLU A 54 10.83 11.58 13.16
N LYS A 55 10.46 10.40 12.63
CA LYS A 55 9.06 9.98 12.62
C LYS A 55 8.90 8.48 12.46
N THR A 56 8.05 7.91 13.31
CA THR A 56 7.49 6.57 13.09
C THR A 56 6.17 6.68 12.30
N ARG A 57 6.05 5.98 11.18
CA ARG A 57 4.95 6.10 10.20
C ARG A 57 4.54 4.76 9.59
N PRO A 58 3.40 4.67 8.86
CA PRO A 58 2.97 3.43 8.24
C PRO A 58 4.00 2.88 7.26
N LEU A 59 4.12 1.55 7.20
CA LEU A 59 5.02 0.88 6.27
C LEU A 59 4.64 1.20 4.81
N GLY A 60 5.65 1.61 4.02
CA GLY A 60 5.54 1.97 2.61
C GLY A 60 5.54 3.48 2.38
N SER A 61 5.52 4.27 3.44
CA SER A 61 5.54 5.73 3.35
C SER A 61 6.82 6.26 2.71
N PHE A 62 7.97 5.64 2.96
CA PHE A 62 9.25 6.07 2.39
C PHE A 62 9.25 6.14 0.87
N LEU A 63 8.79 5.08 0.21
CA LEU A 63 8.74 5.07 -1.25
C LEU A 63 7.67 6.02 -1.81
N LEU A 64 6.61 6.31 -1.04
CA LEU A 64 5.57 7.27 -1.43
C LEU A 64 6.04 8.73 -1.33
N ASP A 65 7.03 9.00 -0.48
CA ASP A 65 7.63 10.33 -0.37
C ASP A 65 8.57 10.65 -1.54
N ILE A 66 8.96 9.65 -2.33
CA ILE A 66 9.73 9.87 -3.57
C ILE A 66 8.75 10.27 -4.68
N ILE A 67 8.46 11.56 -4.71
CA ILE A 67 7.53 12.17 -5.69
C ILE A 67 8.15 12.19 -7.09
N THR A 68 7.31 12.30 -8.12
CA THR A 68 7.76 12.38 -9.51
C THR A 68 7.53 13.78 -10.05
N GLU A 69 8.61 14.53 -10.25
CA GLU A 69 8.61 15.92 -10.73
C GLU A 69 9.78 16.11 -11.72
N PRO A 70 9.68 15.51 -12.93
CA PRO A 70 10.83 15.31 -13.80
C PRO A 70 11.48 16.61 -14.29
N GLU A 71 10.66 17.57 -14.69
CA GLU A 71 11.12 18.88 -15.18
C GLU A 71 11.83 19.64 -14.07
N TYR A 72 11.19 19.76 -12.91
CA TYR A 72 11.77 20.44 -11.74
C TYR A 72 13.11 19.84 -11.33
N PHE A 73 13.22 18.51 -11.17
CA PHE A 73 14.47 17.89 -10.74
C PHE A 73 15.54 17.83 -11.83
N ALA A 74 15.16 17.91 -13.11
CA ALA A 74 16.11 18.14 -14.20
C ALA A 74 16.72 19.55 -14.11
N ASP A 75 15.91 20.56 -13.84
CA ASP A 75 16.37 21.94 -13.65
C ASP A 75 17.25 22.09 -12.42
N VAL A 76 16.88 21.44 -11.29
CA VAL A 76 17.71 21.41 -10.08
C VAL A 76 19.09 20.84 -10.40
N LYS A 77 19.16 19.72 -11.13
CA LYS A 77 20.45 19.13 -11.53
C LYS A 77 21.32 20.13 -12.31
N VAL A 78 20.75 20.78 -13.32
CA VAL A 78 21.48 21.73 -14.18
C VAL A 78 21.97 22.93 -13.36
N ASN A 79 21.09 23.51 -12.53
CA ASN A 79 21.43 24.68 -11.71
C ASN A 79 22.55 24.41 -10.70
N PHE A 80 22.59 23.21 -10.11
CA PHE A 80 23.62 22.85 -9.13
C PHE A 80 24.94 22.41 -9.76
N CYS A 81 24.96 22.11 -11.07
CA CYS A 81 26.21 21.93 -11.82
C CYS A 81 26.92 23.26 -12.09
N GLU A 82 26.21 24.39 -12.05
CA GLU A 82 26.77 25.71 -12.31
C GLU A 82 27.33 26.36 -11.03
N THR A 83 28.60 26.80 -11.10
CA THR A 83 29.36 27.29 -9.93
C THR A 83 29.54 28.81 -9.90
N PHE A 84 28.85 29.52 -10.79
CA PHE A 84 28.90 30.99 -10.83
C PHE A 84 28.28 31.59 -9.56
N LYS A 85 28.89 32.66 -9.03
CA LYS A 85 28.40 33.34 -7.81
C LYS A 85 26.95 33.82 -7.93
N GLU A 86 26.50 34.10 -9.14
CA GLU A 86 25.12 34.49 -9.46
C GLU A 86 24.12 33.37 -9.16
N LYS A 87 24.53 32.11 -9.30
CA LYS A 87 23.70 30.92 -9.01
C LYS A 87 23.59 30.61 -7.52
N TYR A 88 24.46 31.15 -6.67
CA TYR A 88 24.41 30.88 -5.22
C TYR A 88 23.05 31.24 -4.61
N ALA A 89 22.52 32.43 -4.91
CA ALA A 89 21.25 32.88 -4.36
C ALA A 89 20.05 32.08 -4.90
N GLU A 90 20.14 31.61 -6.15
CA GLU A 90 19.13 30.75 -6.76
C GLU A 90 19.15 29.36 -6.13
N ASN A 91 20.32 28.73 -6.05
CA ASN A 91 20.51 27.41 -5.46
C ASN A 91 20.15 27.39 -3.97
N LEU A 92 20.47 28.46 -3.24
CA LEU A 92 20.06 28.61 -1.84
C LEU A 92 18.52 28.58 -1.69
N LYS A 93 17.80 29.36 -2.51
CA LYS A 93 16.32 29.35 -2.47
C LYS A 93 15.73 27.98 -2.80
N VAL A 94 16.34 27.26 -3.74
CA VAL A 94 15.93 25.90 -4.10
C VAL A 94 16.10 24.95 -2.90
N VAL A 95 17.28 24.89 -2.27
CA VAL A 95 17.48 24.00 -1.11
C VAL A 95 16.62 24.40 0.09
N GLU A 96 16.42 25.70 0.34
CA GLU A 96 15.56 26.16 1.43
C GLU A 96 14.10 25.76 1.20
N GLY A 97 13.61 25.84 -0.05
CA GLY A 97 12.28 25.37 -0.43
C GLY A 97 12.10 23.87 -0.20
N LEU A 98 13.07 23.07 -0.64
CA LEU A 98 13.07 21.62 -0.41
C LEU A 98 13.17 21.26 1.08
N TYR A 99 14.00 21.99 1.83
CA TYR A 99 14.20 21.79 3.27
C TYR A 99 12.95 22.15 4.09
N ALA A 100 12.24 23.21 3.70
CA ALA A 100 11.00 23.65 4.34
C ALA A 100 9.80 22.75 4.00
N ALA A 101 9.89 21.92 2.96
CA ALA A 101 8.81 21.02 2.57
C ALA A 101 8.46 20.04 3.70
N ALA A 102 7.17 19.71 3.81
CA ALA A 102 6.69 18.71 4.78
C ALA A 102 7.19 17.28 4.48
N ASN A 103 7.68 17.06 3.25
CA ASN A 103 8.19 15.77 2.80
C ASN A 103 9.63 15.56 3.34
N PRO A 104 9.86 14.53 4.18
CA PRO A 104 11.17 14.31 4.79
C PRO A 104 12.23 13.87 3.80
N VAL A 105 11.86 13.19 2.71
CA VAL A 105 12.80 12.80 1.67
C VAL A 105 13.34 14.02 0.94
N LEU A 106 12.48 15.01 0.64
CA LEU A 106 12.93 16.29 0.06
C LEU A 106 13.86 17.05 1.02
N LYS A 107 13.60 16.97 2.33
CA LYS A 107 14.47 17.56 3.35
C LYS A 107 15.86 16.94 3.34
N PHE A 108 15.96 15.60 3.25
CA PHE A 108 17.26 14.94 3.09
C PHE A 108 17.96 15.36 1.79
N ILE A 109 17.25 15.38 0.67
CA ILE A 109 17.81 15.81 -0.62
C ILE A 109 18.31 17.26 -0.56
N ALA A 110 17.61 18.16 0.13
CA ALA A 110 18.07 19.53 0.34
C ALA A 110 19.42 19.57 1.07
N LEU A 111 19.57 18.79 2.14
CA LEU A 111 20.80 18.72 2.92
C LEU A 111 21.95 18.13 2.09
N SER A 112 21.70 17.05 1.34
CA SER A 112 22.70 16.43 0.47
C SER A 112 23.11 17.35 -0.67
N LEU A 113 22.15 17.98 -1.37
CA LEU A 113 22.45 18.95 -2.43
C LEU A 113 23.25 20.14 -1.90
N TRP A 114 22.93 20.62 -0.69
CA TRP A 114 23.63 21.75 -0.09
C TRP A 114 25.06 21.40 0.34
N ASP A 115 25.27 20.21 0.92
CA ASP A 115 26.62 19.71 1.23
C ASP A 115 27.45 19.56 -0.05
N GLU A 116 26.89 18.92 -1.09
CA GLU A 116 27.54 18.76 -2.39
C GLU A 116 27.90 20.09 -3.05
N TYR A 117 26.95 21.02 -3.09
CA TYR A 117 27.19 22.36 -3.63
C TYR A 117 28.29 23.10 -2.85
N GLY A 118 28.29 22.98 -1.52
CA GLY A 118 29.34 23.51 -0.66
C GLY A 118 30.72 22.92 -0.97
N ARG A 119 30.81 21.61 -1.24
CA ARG A 119 32.06 20.96 -1.67
C ARG A 119 32.54 21.51 -3.00
N ILE A 120 31.65 21.64 -3.97
CA ILE A 120 31.96 22.16 -5.32
C ILE A 120 32.46 23.61 -5.26
N ILE A 121 31.86 24.47 -4.44
CA ILE A 121 32.35 25.84 -4.25
C ILE A 121 33.73 25.84 -3.59
N LYS A 122 33.95 25.00 -2.57
CA LYS A 122 35.21 24.94 -1.81
C LYS A 122 36.38 24.35 -2.60
N SER A 123 36.14 23.36 -3.45
CA SER A 123 37.19 22.74 -4.27
C SER A 123 37.77 23.74 -5.29
N GLY A 124 37.00 24.73 -5.72
CA GLY A 124 37.37 25.57 -6.86
C GLY A 124 37.45 24.73 -8.15
N LYS A 125 37.47 25.38 -9.32
CA LYS A 125 37.54 24.65 -10.60
C LYS A 125 38.84 23.85 -10.79
N GLU A 126 39.89 24.14 -10.02
CA GLU A 126 41.27 23.70 -10.32
C GLU A 126 41.84 22.60 -9.41
N LYS A 127 41.20 22.23 -8.28
CA LYS A 127 41.80 21.25 -7.35
C LYS A 127 41.32 19.82 -7.52
N ASP A 128 40.29 19.58 -8.33
CA ASP A 128 39.76 18.23 -8.55
C ASP A 128 38.99 18.17 -9.88
N GLU A 129 39.69 18.22 -11.02
CA GLU A 129 39.06 18.02 -12.35
C GLU A 129 38.35 16.65 -12.44
N GLU A 130 38.68 15.71 -11.55
CA GLU A 130 38.07 14.38 -11.46
C GLU A 130 36.77 14.33 -10.65
N TYR A 131 36.40 15.40 -9.91
CA TYR A 131 35.18 15.35 -9.08
C TYR A 131 33.94 15.25 -9.97
N PRO A 132 33.14 14.16 -9.90
CA PRO A 132 32.11 13.88 -10.88
C PRO A 132 30.82 14.65 -10.56
N VAL A 133 30.86 15.98 -10.58
CA VAL A 133 29.76 16.89 -10.22
C VAL A 133 28.45 16.47 -10.90
N LEU A 134 28.51 16.29 -12.22
CA LEU A 134 27.32 15.99 -13.01
C LEU A 134 26.71 14.64 -12.59
N GLU A 135 27.53 13.61 -12.38
CA GLU A 135 27.07 12.30 -11.93
C GLU A 135 26.47 12.38 -10.52
N ARG A 136 27.09 13.12 -9.61
CA ARG A 136 26.57 13.27 -8.25
C ARG A 136 25.23 14.01 -8.22
N MET A 137 25.08 15.07 -9.01
CA MET A 137 23.81 15.79 -9.14
C MET A 137 22.75 14.94 -9.85
N GLU A 138 23.14 14.15 -10.86
CA GLU A 138 22.27 13.17 -11.51
C GLU A 138 21.75 12.17 -10.47
N ASP A 139 22.60 11.61 -9.61
CA ASP A 139 22.25 10.56 -8.65
C ASP A 139 21.40 11.03 -7.48
N LEU A 140 21.51 12.30 -7.08
CA LEU A 140 20.64 12.92 -6.09
C LEU A 140 19.23 13.20 -6.63
N THR A 141 19.11 13.51 -7.92
CA THR A 141 17.86 13.96 -8.54
C THR A 141 17.13 12.84 -9.31
N LEU A 142 17.84 11.80 -9.76
CA LEU A 142 17.30 10.69 -10.53
C LEU A 142 16.07 10.01 -9.91
N PRO A 143 15.99 9.74 -8.58
CA PRO A 143 14.81 9.10 -7.99
C PRO A 143 13.50 9.84 -8.26
N PHE A 144 13.55 11.15 -8.52
CA PHE A 144 12.37 12.00 -8.71
C PHE A 144 12.04 12.28 -10.18
N ARG A 145 12.92 11.89 -11.11
CA ARG A 145 12.71 12.11 -12.55
C ARG A 145 11.87 11.03 -13.23
N TYR A 146 11.66 9.91 -12.55
CA TYR A 146 10.85 8.81 -13.06
C TYR A 146 9.86 8.35 -11.99
N SER A 147 8.73 7.80 -12.43
CA SER A 147 7.75 7.26 -11.50
C SER A 147 8.22 5.96 -10.89
N LEU A 148 8.91 6.05 -9.75
CA LEU A 148 9.43 4.90 -9.00
C LEU A 148 8.31 3.90 -8.68
N ILE A 149 7.14 4.37 -8.23
CA ILE A 149 6.01 3.50 -7.93
C ILE A 149 5.50 2.75 -9.17
N ASN A 150 5.40 3.41 -10.32
CA ASN A 150 4.97 2.74 -11.54
C ASN A 150 6.01 1.71 -12.02
N ASN A 151 7.29 2.03 -11.90
CA ASN A 151 8.38 1.11 -12.19
C ASN A 151 8.35 -0.12 -11.27
N ILE A 152 8.16 0.09 -9.96
CA ILE A 152 7.99 -1.01 -8.99
C ILE A 152 6.83 -1.92 -9.39
N LEU A 153 5.66 -1.34 -9.70
CA LEU A 153 4.49 -2.12 -10.11
C LEU A 153 4.74 -2.88 -11.41
N PHE A 154 5.47 -2.28 -12.35
CA PHE A 154 5.88 -2.92 -13.60
C PHE A 154 6.84 -4.10 -13.32
N TRP A 155 7.90 -3.90 -12.56
CA TRP A 155 8.89 -4.95 -12.21
C TRP A 155 8.23 -6.12 -11.48
N GLN A 156 7.38 -5.83 -10.49
CA GLN A 156 6.61 -6.85 -9.78
C GLN A 156 5.77 -7.71 -10.73
N LYS A 157 5.13 -7.11 -11.74
CA LYS A 157 4.27 -7.83 -12.69
C LYS A 157 5.07 -8.78 -13.59
N HIS A 158 6.26 -8.36 -14.05
CA HIS A 158 7.05 -9.12 -15.03
C HIS A 158 7.92 -10.20 -14.39
N LYS A 159 8.43 -9.97 -13.17
CA LYS A 159 9.31 -10.90 -12.45
C LYS A 159 8.84 -11.08 -10.99
N PRO A 160 7.71 -11.78 -10.74
CA PRO A 160 7.11 -11.87 -9.40
C PRO A 160 8.00 -12.53 -8.33
N PHE A 161 8.97 -13.36 -8.75
CA PHE A 161 9.89 -14.08 -7.86
C PHE A 161 11.12 -13.25 -7.46
N ASN A 162 11.57 -12.34 -8.32
CA ASN A 162 12.64 -11.39 -7.99
C ASN A 162 12.45 -10.08 -8.77
N PRO A 163 11.56 -9.18 -8.29
CA PRO A 163 11.30 -7.92 -8.97
C PRO A 163 12.52 -6.99 -9.05
N LEU A 164 13.57 -7.25 -8.26
CA LEU A 164 14.79 -6.44 -8.26
C LEU A 164 15.68 -6.69 -9.48
N MET A 165 15.49 -7.80 -10.20
CA MET A 165 16.29 -8.12 -11.39
C MET A 165 16.11 -7.10 -12.51
N ASP A 166 14.93 -6.50 -12.63
CA ASP A 166 14.61 -5.51 -13.67
C ASP A 166 14.94 -4.08 -13.20
N MET A 167 15.48 -3.92 -11.98
CA MET A 167 15.87 -2.64 -11.44
C MET A 167 17.19 -2.17 -12.11
N PRO A 168 17.27 -0.93 -12.59
CA PRO A 168 18.46 -0.42 -13.25
C PRO A 168 19.72 -0.50 -12.36
N SER A 169 20.87 -0.75 -12.96
CA SER A 169 22.13 -1.00 -12.25
C SER A 169 22.61 0.21 -11.44
N GLU A 170 22.21 1.42 -11.83
CA GLU A 170 22.53 2.68 -11.16
C GLU A 170 22.03 2.68 -9.70
N TYR A 171 20.92 1.98 -9.42
CA TYR A 171 20.41 1.87 -8.06
C TYR A 171 21.32 1.06 -7.11
N TYR A 172 22.26 0.29 -7.67
CA TYR A 172 23.21 -0.52 -6.92
C TYR A 172 24.61 0.12 -6.84
N ARG A 173 24.80 1.33 -7.40
CA ARG A 173 26.09 2.02 -7.45
C ARG A 173 26.64 2.35 -6.05
N TYR A 174 25.77 2.62 -5.08
CA TYR A 174 26.15 3.10 -3.76
C TYR A 174 25.90 2.06 -2.67
N PRO A 175 26.82 1.90 -1.71
CA PRO A 175 26.63 1.02 -0.57
C PRO A 175 25.58 1.59 0.39
N ALA A 176 24.92 0.69 1.11
CA ALA A 176 24.09 1.06 2.25
C ALA A 176 24.90 0.94 3.55
N LEU A 177 24.71 1.87 4.47
CA LEU A 177 25.30 1.82 5.81
C LEU A 177 24.36 1.07 6.75
N THR A 178 24.87 0.10 7.52
CA THR A 178 24.06 -0.64 8.51
C THR A 178 24.41 -0.18 9.91
N LEU A 179 23.45 0.44 10.60
CA LEU A 179 23.56 0.79 12.02
C LEU A 179 22.92 -0.31 12.86
N VAL A 180 23.75 -1.16 13.46
CA VAL A 180 23.30 -2.25 14.34
C VAL A 180 23.22 -1.75 15.78
N ILE A 181 22.04 -1.86 16.38
CA ILE A 181 21.75 -1.45 17.75
C ILE A 181 21.49 -2.70 18.59
N PRO A 182 22.45 -3.10 19.46
CA PRO A 182 22.24 -4.22 20.36
C PRO A 182 21.23 -3.85 21.45
N GLN A 183 20.29 -4.76 21.73
CA GLN A 183 19.29 -4.64 22.78
C GLN A 183 19.21 -5.96 23.56
N ALA A 184 18.63 -5.92 24.76
CA ALA A 184 18.49 -7.09 25.62
C ALA A 184 17.70 -8.25 24.98
N LYS A 185 16.82 -7.98 24.00
CA LYS A 185 15.98 -8.96 23.31
C LYS A 185 16.38 -9.21 21.84
N GLY A 186 17.58 -8.82 21.44
CA GLY A 186 18.10 -8.98 20.07
C GLY A 186 18.71 -7.70 19.52
N THR A 187 18.88 -7.63 18.20
CA THR A 187 19.39 -6.46 17.50
C THR A 187 18.28 -5.73 16.75
N THR A 188 18.37 -4.40 16.71
CA THR A 188 17.59 -3.56 15.78
C THR A 188 18.55 -3.01 14.76
N GLU A 189 18.18 -3.03 13.47
CA GLU A 189 19.00 -2.53 12.38
C GLU A 189 18.35 -1.31 11.74
N TYR A 190 19.14 -0.26 11.51
CA TYR A 190 18.77 0.81 10.60
C TYR A 190 19.66 0.74 9.39
N ILE A 191 19.07 0.88 8.22
CA ILE A 191 19.82 1.08 7.00
C ILE A 191 19.83 2.56 6.69
N ALA A 192 21.01 3.06 6.38
CA ALA A 192 21.27 4.46 6.20
C ALA A 192 21.98 4.74 4.87
N SER A 193 21.77 5.94 4.35
CA SER A 193 22.49 6.48 3.22
C SER A 193 22.94 7.88 3.54
N ASP A 194 24.19 8.18 3.19
CA ASP A 194 24.86 9.46 3.42
C ASP A 194 24.96 10.32 2.16
N PHE A 195 24.35 9.87 1.06
CA PHE A 195 24.42 10.57 -0.22
C PHE A 195 23.09 10.52 -0.97
N THR A 196 22.79 9.41 -1.65
CA THR A 196 21.60 9.23 -2.50
C THR A 196 20.56 8.30 -1.87
N LEU A 197 19.32 8.32 -2.36
CA LEU A 197 18.26 7.44 -1.91
C LEU A 197 18.36 6.00 -2.43
N PHE A 198 19.14 5.76 -3.48
CA PHE A 198 19.23 4.44 -4.13
C PHE A 198 19.44 3.25 -3.17
N PRO A 199 20.46 3.24 -2.28
CA PRO A 199 20.67 2.11 -1.38
C PRO A 199 19.49 1.87 -0.45
N LEU A 200 18.80 2.94 -0.01
CA LEU A 200 17.58 2.81 0.77
C LEU A 200 16.43 2.24 -0.05
N ILE A 201 16.24 2.68 -1.30
CA ILE A 201 15.18 2.16 -2.17
C ILE A 201 15.39 0.65 -2.41
N VAL A 202 16.62 0.25 -2.77
CA VAL A 202 16.97 -1.16 -3.00
C VAL A 202 16.74 -1.97 -1.73
N TYR A 203 17.29 -1.53 -0.59
CA TYR A 203 17.10 -2.24 0.68
C TYR A 203 15.62 -2.35 1.06
N TYR A 204 14.87 -1.27 0.90
CA TYR A 204 13.46 -1.22 1.24
C TYR A 204 12.67 -2.24 0.42
N LEU A 205 12.87 -2.24 -0.90
CA LEU A 205 12.20 -3.16 -1.80
C LEU A 205 12.61 -4.61 -1.54
N ARG A 206 13.91 -4.89 -1.37
CA ARG A 206 14.42 -6.22 -0.99
C ARG A 206 13.73 -6.75 0.26
N THR A 207 13.72 -5.93 1.30
CA THR A 207 13.13 -6.25 2.60
C THR A 207 11.63 -6.52 2.49
N ILE A 208 10.89 -5.74 1.68
CA ILE A 208 9.47 -5.93 1.38
C ILE A 208 9.21 -7.27 0.68
N TYR A 209 10.01 -7.61 -0.33
CA TYR A 209 9.85 -8.84 -1.10
C TYR A 209 10.26 -10.10 -0.33
N GLU A 210 11.30 -10.05 0.49
CA GLU A 210 11.69 -11.14 1.40
C GLU A 210 10.55 -11.51 2.37
N HIS A 211 9.75 -10.51 2.78
CA HIS A 211 8.56 -10.70 3.61
C HIS A 211 7.30 -11.06 2.80
N LYS A 212 7.45 -11.37 1.50
CA LYS A 212 6.38 -11.72 0.56
C LYS A 212 5.27 -10.67 0.55
N LYS A 213 5.65 -9.38 0.53
CA LYS A 213 4.74 -8.25 0.39
C LYS A 213 4.97 -7.56 -0.95
N TYR A 214 3.92 -6.98 -1.50
CA TYR A 214 3.93 -6.37 -2.83
C TYR A 214 3.12 -5.08 -2.83
N PHE A 215 3.56 -4.07 -3.58
CA PHE A 215 2.78 -2.87 -3.77
C PHE A 215 1.59 -3.14 -4.69
N SER A 216 0.42 -2.62 -4.34
CA SER A 216 -0.79 -2.75 -5.14
C SER A 216 -1.72 -1.55 -4.93
N TYR A 217 -2.50 -1.20 -5.95
CA TYR A 217 -3.55 -0.21 -5.85
C TYR A 217 -4.86 -0.86 -5.40
N CYS A 218 -5.51 -0.27 -4.40
CA CYS A 218 -6.81 -0.75 -3.96
C CYS A 218 -7.87 -0.48 -5.03
N LYS A 219 -8.54 -1.55 -5.50
CA LYS A 219 -9.64 -1.46 -6.48
C LYS A 219 -10.81 -0.55 -6.07
N VAL A 220 -10.97 -0.27 -4.77
CA VAL A 220 -12.12 0.45 -4.22
C VAL A 220 -11.83 1.94 -4.00
N CYS A 221 -10.64 2.28 -3.51
CA CYS A 221 -10.28 3.65 -3.17
C CYS A 221 -9.09 4.21 -3.95
N GLY A 222 -8.46 3.41 -4.82
CA GLY A 222 -7.28 3.81 -5.60
C GLY A 222 -6.00 3.99 -4.77
N LYS A 223 -6.05 3.84 -3.44
CA LYS A 223 -4.87 4.03 -2.59
C LYS A 223 -3.85 2.90 -2.77
N LEU A 224 -2.57 3.26 -2.89
CA LEU A 224 -1.45 2.31 -2.85
C LEU A 224 -1.29 1.70 -1.46
N PHE A 225 -1.07 0.39 -1.38
CA PHE A 225 -0.85 -0.33 -0.13
C PHE A 225 0.00 -1.59 -0.36
N LEU A 226 0.47 -2.19 0.75
CA LEU A 226 1.20 -3.46 0.73
C LEU A 226 0.22 -4.64 0.79
N ALA A 227 0.10 -5.34 -0.33
CA ALA A 227 -0.64 -6.58 -0.47
C ALA A 227 0.17 -7.80 0.02
N PRO A 228 -0.50 -8.85 0.51
CA PRO A 228 0.16 -10.08 0.95
C PRO A 228 0.63 -10.99 -0.20
N ASP A 229 0.26 -10.69 -1.45
CA ASP A 229 0.62 -11.45 -2.64
C ASP A 229 0.50 -10.50 -3.86
N ASN A 230 1.18 -10.83 -4.95
CA ASN A 230 1.22 -10.07 -6.19
C ASN A 230 0.05 -10.43 -7.14
N ASN A 231 -0.47 -11.66 -7.04
CA ASN A 231 -1.37 -12.21 -8.07
C ASN A 231 -2.87 -12.01 -7.83
N LYS A 232 -3.29 -11.27 -6.79
CA LYS A 232 -4.72 -11.09 -6.49
C LYS A 232 -5.11 -9.61 -6.39
N THR A 233 -6.34 -9.31 -6.77
CA THR A 233 -6.94 -7.98 -6.60
C THR A 233 -7.28 -7.77 -5.12
N PHE A 234 -6.29 -7.32 -4.36
CA PHE A 234 -6.44 -7.09 -2.93
C PHE A 234 -7.16 -5.76 -2.63
N ILE A 235 -7.80 -5.72 -1.47
CA ILE A 235 -8.48 -4.54 -0.95
C ILE A 235 -7.76 -4.09 0.31
N CYS A 236 -7.44 -2.79 0.41
CA CYS A 236 -6.52 -2.25 1.42
C CYS A 236 -7.06 -2.29 2.85
N SER A 237 -8.38 -2.35 3.05
CA SER A 237 -9.00 -2.22 4.37
C SER A 237 -10.38 -2.86 4.42
N ASP A 238 -10.84 -3.21 5.62
CA ASP A 238 -12.19 -3.77 5.83
C ASP A 238 -13.28 -2.77 5.46
N LYS A 239 -13.04 -1.46 5.63
CA LYS A 239 -13.90 -0.39 5.12
C LYS A 239 -14.10 -0.51 3.60
N CYS A 240 -13.03 -0.73 2.86
CA CYS A 240 -13.09 -0.91 1.41
C CYS A 240 -13.74 -2.26 1.04
N LYS A 241 -13.53 -3.34 1.82
CA LYS A 241 -14.20 -4.63 1.58
C LYS A 241 -15.71 -4.49 1.74
N ALA A 242 -16.18 -3.84 2.80
CA ALA A 242 -17.59 -3.58 3.02
C ALA A 242 -18.21 -2.74 1.90
N LYS A 243 -17.48 -1.72 1.40
CA LYS A 243 -17.92 -0.93 0.25
C LYS A 243 -18.03 -1.78 -1.03
N GLN A 244 -17.04 -2.63 -1.32
CA GLN A 244 -17.09 -3.55 -2.46
C GLN A 244 -18.26 -4.53 -2.35
N GLN A 245 -18.52 -5.10 -1.17
CA GLN A 245 -19.64 -6.02 -0.95
C GLN A 245 -20.99 -5.33 -1.21
N LYS A 246 -21.17 -4.09 -0.72
CA LYS A 246 -22.38 -3.29 -1.00
C LYS A 246 -22.56 -3.01 -2.49
N MET A 247 -21.49 -2.64 -3.19
CA MET A 247 -21.50 -2.42 -4.63
C MET A 247 -21.85 -3.69 -5.41
N ASN A 248 -21.24 -4.83 -5.05
CA ASN A 248 -21.51 -6.11 -5.69
C ASN A 248 -22.96 -6.55 -5.47
N LYS A 249 -23.48 -6.40 -4.24
CA LYS A 249 -24.88 -6.68 -3.93
C LYS A 249 -25.82 -5.80 -4.74
N LYS A 250 -25.58 -4.49 -4.78
CA LYS A 250 -26.39 -3.56 -5.59
C LYS A 250 -26.37 -3.95 -7.08
N LYS A 251 -25.20 -4.23 -7.64
CA LYS A 251 -25.07 -4.65 -9.04
C LYS A 251 -25.84 -5.94 -9.31
N TYR A 252 -25.77 -6.91 -8.41
CA TYR A 252 -26.55 -8.13 -8.49
C TYR A 252 -28.07 -7.83 -8.45
N ASP A 253 -28.50 -7.04 -7.48
CA ASP A 253 -29.92 -6.71 -7.28
C ASP A 253 -30.48 -5.90 -8.47
N ASP A 254 -29.68 -5.01 -9.06
CA ASP A 254 -30.04 -4.22 -10.24
C ASP A 254 -30.18 -5.10 -11.51
N VAL A 255 -29.27 -6.07 -11.71
CA VAL A 255 -29.36 -7.03 -12.84
C VAL A 255 -30.59 -7.93 -12.73
N HIS A 256 -30.95 -8.35 -11.51
CA HIS A 256 -32.08 -9.25 -11.27
C HIS A 256 -33.36 -8.50 -10.86
N LYS A 257 -33.40 -7.17 -11.07
CA LYS A 257 -34.52 -6.32 -10.65
C LYS A 257 -35.83 -6.67 -11.38
N GLY A 258 -35.75 -7.25 -12.57
CA GLY A 258 -36.88 -7.76 -13.37
C GLY A 258 -37.01 -9.28 -13.41
N ASP A 259 -36.09 -10.03 -12.79
CA ASP A 259 -36.12 -11.50 -12.80
C ASP A 259 -37.08 -12.01 -11.72
N TYR A 260 -38.34 -12.23 -12.13
CA TYR A 260 -39.39 -12.75 -11.27
C TYR A 260 -39.04 -14.13 -10.70
N THR A 261 -38.33 -14.97 -11.47
CA THR A 261 -37.90 -16.31 -11.05
C THR A 261 -36.85 -16.24 -9.95
N GLU A 262 -35.86 -15.34 -10.09
CA GLU A 262 -34.81 -15.17 -9.08
C GLU A 262 -35.39 -14.65 -7.76
N LYS A 263 -36.30 -13.67 -7.82
CA LYS A 263 -36.98 -13.14 -6.62
C LYS A 263 -37.78 -14.22 -5.90
N LEU A 264 -38.55 -15.00 -6.67
CA LEU A 264 -39.31 -16.12 -6.13
C LEU A 264 -38.40 -17.17 -5.50
N HIS A 265 -37.35 -17.60 -6.21
CA HIS A 265 -36.38 -18.59 -5.71
C HIS A 265 -35.75 -18.15 -4.38
N LYS A 266 -35.32 -16.88 -4.27
CA LYS A 266 -34.80 -16.31 -3.03
C LYS A 266 -35.82 -16.30 -1.89
N ALA A 267 -37.06 -15.91 -2.19
CA ALA A 267 -38.15 -15.88 -1.20
C ALA A 267 -38.43 -17.30 -0.66
N GLU A 268 -38.50 -18.30 -1.54
CA GLU A 268 -38.69 -19.69 -1.15
C GLU A 268 -37.52 -20.23 -0.34
N TYR A 269 -36.28 -20.00 -0.78
CA TYR A 269 -35.11 -20.46 -0.04
C TYR A 269 -35.10 -19.90 1.39
N GLN A 270 -35.46 -18.62 1.56
CA GLN A 270 -35.56 -18.00 2.88
C GLN A 270 -36.70 -18.59 3.71
N TYR A 271 -37.83 -18.93 3.09
CA TYR A 271 -38.97 -19.55 3.74
C TYR A 271 -38.62 -20.92 4.35
N TRP A 272 -37.91 -21.76 3.59
CA TRP A 272 -37.36 -23.04 4.07
C TRP A 272 -36.34 -22.84 5.19
N PHE A 273 -35.40 -21.91 5.01
CA PHE A 273 -34.37 -21.62 6.01
C PHE A 273 -34.94 -21.13 7.35
N ASN A 274 -35.98 -20.29 7.31
CA ASN A 274 -36.64 -19.78 8.50
C ASN A 274 -37.32 -20.89 9.32
N ARG A 275 -37.91 -21.89 8.65
CA ARG A 275 -38.54 -23.05 9.30
C ARG A 275 -37.52 -23.99 9.93
N LEU A 276 -36.43 -24.28 9.22
CA LEU A 276 -35.29 -25.01 9.80
C LEU A 276 -34.74 -24.28 11.03
N SER A 277 -34.59 -22.95 10.95
CA SER A 277 -34.15 -22.13 12.08
C SER A 277 -35.15 -22.13 13.25
N LYS A 278 -36.45 -22.30 12.99
CA LYS A 278 -37.48 -22.46 14.02
C LYS A 278 -37.37 -23.82 14.72
N ALA A 279 -37.20 -24.90 13.96
CA ALA A 279 -36.98 -26.24 14.50
C ALA A 279 -35.70 -26.32 15.36
N LYS A 280 -34.60 -25.71 14.89
CA LYS A 280 -33.35 -25.57 15.65
C LYS A 280 -33.53 -24.80 16.95
N ARG A 281 -34.30 -23.72 16.95
CA ARG A 281 -34.60 -22.94 18.17
C ARG A 281 -35.44 -23.71 19.19
N LYS A 282 -36.38 -24.56 18.75
CA LYS A 282 -37.18 -25.43 19.64
C LYS A 282 -36.48 -26.75 20.00
N ASN A 283 -35.27 -26.96 19.51
CA ASN A 283 -34.43 -28.14 19.76
C ASN A 283 -35.12 -29.50 19.45
N ASN A 284 -36.05 -29.51 18.47
CA ASN A 284 -36.74 -30.73 18.05
C ASN A 284 -35.89 -31.45 16.99
N GLN A 285 -35.17 -32.49 17.41
CA GLN A 285 -34.23 -33.24 16.57
C GLN A 285 -34.91 -33.98 15.42
N GLU A 286 -36.08 -34.57 15.65
CA GLU A 286 -36.84 -35.26 14.60
C GLU A 286 -37.31 -34.28 13.51
N ALA A 287 -37.81 -33.10 13.92
CA ALA A 287 -38.19 -32.05 12.98
C ALA A 287 -36.99 -31.50 12.20
N ILE A 288 -35.82 -31.34 12.83
CA ILE A 288 -34.60 -30.87 12.15
C ILE A 288 -34.21 -31.87 11.05
N SER A 289 -34.19 -33.17 11.35
CA SER A 289 -33.83 -34.22 10.39
C SER A 289 -34.81 -34.30 9.21
N ASP A 290 -36.12 -34.27 9.50
CA ASP A 290 -37.17 -34.30 8.47
C ASP A 290 -37.07 -33.07 7.54
N ILE A 291 -36.86 -31.88 8.11
CA ILE A 291 -36.71 -30.63 7.35
C ILE A 291 -35.42 -30.62 6.53
N GLU A 292 -34.29 -31.04 7.09
CA GLU A 292 -33.00 -31.06 6.37
C GLU A 292 -33.04 -32.00 5.16
N THR A 293 -33.68 -33.17 5.31
CA THR A 293 -33.89 -34.12 4.22
C THR A 293 -34.77 -33.54 3.11
N ALA A 294 -35.91 -32.94 3.47
CA ALA A 294 -36.80 -32.32 2.50
C ALA A 294 -36.16 -31.09 1.84
N PHE A 295 -35.40 -30.30 2.60
CA PHE A 295 -34.74 -29.10 2.09
C PHE A 295 -33.59 -29.42 1.13
N ALA A 296 -32.87 -30.53 1.36
CA ALA A 296 -31.86 -31.02 0.41
C ALA A 296 -32.50 -31.35 -0.95
N LYS A 297 -33.62 -32.08 -0.96
CA LYS A 297 -34.39 -32.37 -2.19
C LYS A 297 -34.89 -31.11 -2.86
N PHE A 298 -35.46 -30.17 -2.09
CA PHE A 298 -35.88 -28.87 -2.62
C PHE A 298 -34.73 -28.15 -3.32
N LYS A 299 -33.54 -28.09 -2.71
CA LYS A 299 -32.38 -27.41 -3.33
C LYS A 299 -32.01 -28.00 -4.67
N GLU A 300 -31.92 -29.33 -4.74
CA GLU A 300 -31.60 -30.06 -5.98
C GLU A 300 -32.64 -29.77 -7.09
N PHE A 301 -33.93 -30.00 -6.81
CA PHE A 301 -34.99 -29.79 -7.80
C PHE A 301 -35.18 -28.31 -8.15
N SER A 302 -34.96 -27.38 -7.22
CA SER A 302 -35.07 -25.94 -7.47
C SER A 302 -34.06 -25.45 -8.50
N LEU A 303 -32.84 -26.00 -8.51
CA LEU A 303 -31.81 -25.64 -9.48
C LEU A 303 -32.19 -26.15 -10.88
N ILE A 304 -32.70 -27.38 -10.98
CA ILE A 304 -33.16 -27.97 -12.23
C ILE A 304 -34.33 -27.16 -12.80
N LYS A 305 -35.34 -26.88 -11.98
CA LYS A 305 -36.54 -26.12 -12.38
C LYS A 305 -36.19 -24.68 -12.79
N LYS A 306 -35.29 -24.02 -12.06
CA LYS A 306 -34.81 -22.68 -12.40
C LYS A 306 -34.06 -22.66 -13.74
N LYS A 307 -33.26 -23.68 -14.02
CA LYS A 307 -32.63 -23.86 -15.33
C LYS A 307 -33.67 -24.05 -16.44
N GLN A 308 -34.71 -24.87 -16.20
CA GLN A 308 -35.81 -25.07 -17.16
C GLN A 308 -36.57 -23.77 -17.46
N VAL A 309 -36.76 -22.88 -16.48
CA VAL A 309 -37.36 -21.56 -16.74
C VAL A 309 -36.45 -20.69 -17.61
N ASN A 310 -35.16 -20.68 -17.32
CA ASN A 310 -34.19 -19.91 -18.11
C ASN A 310 -34.05 -20.44 -19.55
N ASP A 311 -34.16 -21.75 -19.73
CA ASP A 311 -34.12 -22.43 -21.03
C ASP A 311 -35.48 -22.37 -21.77
N GLY A 312 -36.51 -21.75 -21.18
CA GLY A 312 -37.86 -21.62 -21.76
C GLY A 312 -38.71 -22.89 -21.73
N LEU A 313 -38.24 -23.96 -21.09
CA LEU A 313 -38.92 -25.26 -20.97
C LEU A 313 -40.01 -25.29 -19.89
N LEU A 314 -39.96 -24.35 -18.94
CA LEU A 314 -40.95 -24.19 -17.87
C LEU A 314 -41.39 -22.73 -17.81
N SER A 315 -42.70 -22.49 -17.74
CA SER A 315 -43.20 -21.12 -17.59
C SER A 315 -42.91 -20.58 -16.18
N HIS A 316 -42.81 -19.26 -16.06
CA HIS A 316 -42.68 -18.60 -14.75
C HIS A 316 -43.82 -19.00 -13.79
N ASN A 317 -45.04 -19.15 -14.31
CA ASN A 317 -46.20 -19.57 -13.50
C ASN A 317 -46.08 -21.04 -13.07
N GLY A 318 -45.61 -21.93 -13.95
CA GLY A 318 -45.38 -23.33 -13.60
C GLY A 318 -44.29 -23.52 -12.54
N TYR A 319 -43.29 -22.64 -12.53
CA TYR A 319 -42.32 -22.60 -11.43
C TYR A 319 -42.91 -22.08 -10.12
N TYR A 320 -43.77 -21.06 -10.19
CA TYR A 320 -44.49 -20.52 -9.04
C TYR A 320 -45.43 -21.54 -8.39
N GLU A 321 -46.22 -22.26 -9.18
CA GLU A 321 -47.10 -23.32 -8.68
C GLU A 321 -46.30 -24.44 -8.00
N TRP A 322 -45.21 -24.89 -8.61
CA TRP A 322 -44.32 -25.86 -7.99
C TRP A 322 -43.75 -25.35 -6.66
N CYS A 323 -43.36 -24.08 -6.57
CA CYS A 323 -42.91 -23.48 -5.31
C CYS A 323 -44.00 -23.53 -4.22
N ILE A 324 -45.27 -23.29 -4.56
CA ILE A 324 -46.40 -23.42 -3.63
C ILE A 324 -46.54 -24.87 -3.14
N GLU A 325 -46.46 -25.85 -4.04
CA GLU A 325 -46.51 -27.27 -3.66
C GLU A 325 -45.39 -27.62 -2.67
N GLN A 326 -44.18 -27.13 -2.91
CA GLN A 326 -43.05 -27.34 -2.01
C GLN A 326 -43.24 -26.64 -0.64
N ARG A 327 -43.97 -25.51 -0.59
CA ARG A 327 -44.38 -24.92 0.70
C ARG A 327 -45.33 -25.85 1.46
N GLY A 328 -46.25 -26.52 0.77
CA GLY A 328 -47.12 -27.54 1.35
C GLY A 328 -46.32 -28.65 2.04
N VAL A 329 -45.31 -29.19 1.34
CA VAL A 329 -44.43 -30.25 1.90
C VAL A 329 -43.79 -29.83 3.22
N ILE A 330 -43.21 -28.63 3.28
CA ILE A 330 -42.55 -28.18 4.50
C ILE A 330 -43.54 -27.79 5.59
N ASP A 331 -44.70 -27.23 5.24
CA ASP A 331 -45.76 -26.91 6.19
C ASP A 331 -46.36 -28.17 6.82
N ASP A 332 -46.53 -29.25 6.05
CA ASP A 332 -46.97 -30.55 6.56
C ASP A 332 -45.97 -31.15 7.57
N ILE A 333 -44.67 -31.06 7.27
CA ILE A 333 -43.61 -31.47 8.22
C ILE A 333 -43.69 -30.60 9.48
N MET A 334 -43.90 -29.30 9.34
CA MET A 334 -44.03 -28.40 10.49
C MET A 334 -45.30 -28.68 11.30
N MET A 335 -46.41 -29.06 10.68
CA MET A 335 -47.66 -29.45 11.35
C MET A 335 -47.50 -30.77 12.09
N LYS A 336 -46.92 -31.79 11.45
CA LYS A 336 -46.59 -33.10 12.07
C LYS A 336 -45.85 -32.95 13.39
N HIS A 337 -44.93 -31.99 13.46
CA HIS A 337 -44.07 -31.74 14.62
C HIS A 337 -44.59 -30.67 15.59
N GLY A 338 -45.82 -30.16 15.41
CA GLY A 338 -46.39 -29.12 16.28
C GLY A 338 -45.62 -27.78 16.24
N LEU A 339 -44.94 -27.51 15.13
CA LEU A 339 -44.13 -26.30 14.90
C LEU A 339 -44.83 -25.27 14.01
N PHE A 340 -46.00 -25.60 13.48
CA PHE A 340 -46.80 -24.74 12.62
C PHE A 340 -47.64 -23.77 13.46
N ASP A 341 -47.30 -22.48 13.40
CA ASP A 341 -48.15 -21.43 13.96
C ASP A 341 -48.85 -20.76 12.77
N ARG A 342 -50.19 -20.84 12.71
CA ARG A 342 -50.98 -19.96 11.84
C ARG A 342 -51.01 -18.59 12.52
N GLY A 343 -49.95 -17.82 12.33
CA GLY A 343 -49.90 -16.39 12.63
C GLY A 343 -50.50 -15.61 11.48
#